data_AF-A0A4C2AES9-F1
#
_entry.id   AF-A0A4C2AES9-F1
#
_cell.length_a   1.000
_cell.length_b   1.000
_cell.length_c   1.000
_cell.angle_alpha   90.00
_cell.angle_beta   90.00
_cell.angle_gamma   90.00
#
_symmetry.space_group_name_H-M   'P 1'
#
loop_
_entity.id
_entity.type
_entity.pdbx_description
1 polymer ?
#
loop_
_entity_poly.entity_id
_entity_poly.type
_entity_poly.pdbx_seq_one_letter_code
_entity_poly.pdbx_strand_id
1 'polypeptide(L)'
;MGVHMGELLQMVRSVDALPLPPEAAVGLLRGIAATIGSLPHHQLSVAMREAIAVQLTALSNLVKTEIISFRKYSLEDPTTWLDRIAALFRDTEARADNGCQHPCLPALLDAWPVLKQVMHKYQSDSRVMERLSRAIRFGYGALRHAAPILEELAHEMAAVYAAHSHSCLLYLASILVDELYQEPACTQYLIGLLQSLMPEL
;
A
#
# COMPACT_ATOMS: atom_id res chain seq x y z
N MET A 1 -15.77 17.26 17.27
CA MET A 1 -14.94 16.69 16.18
C MET A 1 -15.06 15.17 16.03
N GLY A 2 -15.48 14.39 17.05
CA GLY A 2 -15.64 12.93 16.89
C GLY A 2 -16.81 12.45 16.01
N VAL A 3 -17.81 13.31 15.76
CA VAL A 3 -19.03 12.96 14.98
C VAL A 3 -18.71 12.73 13.49
N HIS A 4 -17.83 13.56 12.91
CA HIS A 4 -17.49 13.45 11.48
C HIS A 4 -16.60 12.26 11.15
N MET A 5 -15.85 11.71 12.11
CA MET A 5 -15.00 10.54 11.88
C MET A 5 -15.84 9.29 11.62
N GLY A 6 -16.92 9.10 12.38
CA GLY A 6 -17.86 8.00 12.17
C GLY A 6 -18.54 8.07 10.79
N GLU A 7 -18.96 9.27 10.38
CA GLU A 7 -19.54 9.53 9.05
C GLU A 7 -18.56 9.25 7.92
N LEU A 8 -17.30 9.70 8.05
CA LEU A 8 -16.23 9.44 7.07
C LEU A 8 -15.97 7.94 6.90
N LEU A 9 -15.89 7.19 8.00
CA LEU A 9 -15.67 5.75 7.96
C LEU A 9 -16.91 4.99 7.46
N GLN A 10 -18.11 5.49 7.73
CA GLN A 10 -19.33 4.95 7.14
C GLN A 10 -19.33 5.14 5.62
N MET A 11 -18.88 6.31 5.13
CA MET A 11 -18.72 6.53 3.69
C MET A 11 -17.70 5.58 3.07
N VAL A 12 -16.55 5.32 3.72
CA VAL A 12 -15.57 4.32 3.23
C VAL A 12 -16.21 2.94 3.09
N ARG A 13 -17.05 2.52 4.04
CA ARG A 13 -17.75 1.23 4.03
C ARG A 13 -18.85 1.16 2.97
N SER A 14 -19.47 2.28 2.61
CA SER A 14 -20.58 2.33 1.67
C SER A 14 -20.18 2.70 0.24
N VAL A 15 -18.89 2.97 -0.05
CA VAL A 15 -18.42 3.34 -1.39
C VAL A 15 -18.91 2.36 -2.47
N ASP A 16 -18.90 1.06 -2.18
CA ASP A 16 -19.31 0.02 -3.13
C ASP A 16 -20.83 -0.09 -3.32
N ALA A 17 -21.62 0.46 -2.40
CA ALA A 17 -23.07 0.54 -2.54
C ALA A 17 -23.51 1.73 -3.42
N LEU A 18 -22.61 2.67 -3.69
CA LEU A 18 -22.89 3.81 -4.56
C LEU A 18 -22.67 3.41 -6.02
N PRO A 19 -23.54 3.83 -6.97
CA PRO A 19 -23.38 3.55 -8.40
C PRO A 19 -22.30 4.47 -9.00
N LEU A 20 -21.07 4.38 -8.49
CA LEU A 20 -19.94 5.20 -8.89
C LEU A 20 -19.06 4.47 -9.90
N PRO A 21 -18.53 5.18 -10.91
CA PRO A 21 -17.45 4.62 -11.70
C PRO A 21 -16.19 4.41 -10.83
N PRO A 22 -15.33 3.42 -11.15
CA PRO A 22 -14.15 3.08 -10.34
C PRO A 22 -13.25 4.28 -10.02
N GLU A 23 -13.04 5.17 -10.98
CA GLU A 23 -12.22 6.38 -10.80
C GLU A 23 -12.84 7.35 -9.79
N ALA A 24 -14.17 7.50 -9.79
CA ALA A 24 -14.85 8.35 -8.82
C ALA A 24 -14.80 7.76 -7.40
N ALA A 25 -14.87 6.43 -7.27
CA ALA A 25 -14.68 5.76 -5.98
C ALA A 25 -13.27 6.01 -5.41
N VAL A 26 -12.23 5.93 -6.25
CA VAL A 26 -10.85 6.27 -5.85
C VAL A 26 -10.72 7.76 -5.50
N GLY A 27 -11.33 8.65 -6.29
CA GLY A 27 -11.37 10.09 -6.01
C GLY A 27 -12.05 10.43 -4.68
N LEU A 28 -13.16 9.76 -4.37
CA LEU A 28 -13.86 9.90 -3.09
C LEU A 28 -12.97 9.47 -1.92
N LEU A 29 -12.32 8.31 -2.03
CA LEU A 29 -11.39 7.84 -0.99
C LEU A 29 -10.19 8.76 -0.82
N ARG A 30 -9.70 9.38 -1.90
CA ARG A 30 -8.66 10.41 -1.79
C ARG A 30 -9.15 11.64 -1.03
N GLY A 31 -10.38 12.10 -1.27
CA GLY A 31 -11.00 13.19 -0.51
C GLY A 31 -11.16 12.85 0.97
N ILE A 32 -11.57 11.62 1.28
CA ILE A 32 -11.64 11.10 2.66
C ILE A 32 -10.24 11.04 3.28
N ALA A 33 -9.24 10.55 2.55
CA ALA A 33 -7.86 10.47 3.01
C ALA A 33 -7.28 11.86 3.34
N ALA A 34 -7.55 12.87 2.50
CA ALA A 34 -7.15 14.25 2.78
C ALA A 34 -7.81 14.79 4.06
N THR A 35 -9.08 14.44 4.29
CA THR A 35 -9.82 14.83 5.50
C THR A 35 -9.25 14.13 6.75
N ILE A 36 -9.02 12.81 6.68
CA ILE A 36 -8.34 12.04 7.74
C ILE A 36 -6.95 12.63 8.01
N GLY A 37 -6.25 12.99 6.93
CA GLY A 37 -4.95 13.62 6.93
C GLY A 37 -4.92 14.99 7.60
N SER A 38 -6.05 15.60 7.98
CA SER A 38 -6.11 16.83 8.79
C SER A 38 -6.26 16.57 10.30
N LEU A 39 -6.60 15.35 10.72
CA LEU A 39 -6.90 14.99 12.11
C LEU A 39 -5.65 14.97 13.02
N PRO A 40 -5.77 15.12 14.35
CA PRO A 40 -4.64 14.90 15.26
C PRO A 40 -4.02 13.50 15.10
N HIS A 41 -2.71 13.36 15.35
CA HIS A 41 -1.92 12.16 15.06
C HIS A 41 -2.58 10.84 15.50
N HIS A 42 -3.07 10.76 16.74
CA HIS A 42 -3.76 9.57 17.26
C HIS A 42 -5.06 9.25 16.49
N GLN A 43 -5.88 10.27 16.18
CA GLN A 43 -7.13 10.08 15.44
C GLN A 43 -6.88 9.73 13.97
N LEU A 44 -5.85 10.31 13.35
CA LEU A 44 -5.39 9.96 12.02
C LEU A 44 -5.01 8.48 11.97
N SER A 45 -4.19 8.03 12.92
CA SER A 45 -3.74 6.64 12.99
C SER A 45 -4.91 5.65 13.04
N VAL A 46 -5.88 5.89 13.94
CA VAL A 46 -7.08 5.06 14.09
C VAL A 46 -7.94 5.10 12.82
N ALA A 47 -8.25 6.29 12.30
CA ALA A 47 -9.12 6.43 11.14
C ALA A 47 -8.50 5.83 9.87
N MET A 48 -7.19 6.00 9.67
CA MET A 48 -6.48 5.42 8.53
C MET A 48 -6.46 3.89 8.61
N ARG A 49 -6.19 3.34 9.79
CA ARG A 49 -6.22 1.89 10.03
C ARG A 49 -7.59 1.31 9.71
N GLU A 50 -8.67 1.95 10.17
CA GLU A 50 -10.04 1.50 9.86
C GLU A 50 -10.39 1.64 8.37
N ALA A 51 -10.03 2.76 7.73
CA ALA A 51 -10.31 2.97 6.32
C ALA A 51 -9.62 1.93 5.42
N ILE A 52 -8.37 1.59 5.76
CA ILE A 52 -7.59 0.56 5.07
C ILE A 52 -8.14 -0.84 5.36
N ALA A 53 -8.55 -1.13 6.60
CA ALA A 53 -9.11 -2.44 6.97
C ALA A 53 -10.32 -2.85 6.12
N VAL A 54 -11.17 -1.89 5.71
CA VAL A 54 -12.29 -2.14 4.79
C VAL A 54 -11.78 -2.67 3.44
N GLN A 55 -10.74 -2.05 2.89
CA GLN A 55 -10.17 -2.46 1.61
C GLN A 55 -9.42 -3.81 1.72
N LEU A 56 -8.69 -3.99 2.82
CA LEU A 56 -7.95 -5.23 3.09
C LEU A 56 -8.87 -6.44 3.26
N THR A 57 -10.04 -6.26 3.88
CA THR A 57 -11.00 -7.34 4.05
C THR A 57 -11.47 -7.87 2.70
N ALA A 58 -11.85 -6.97 1.79
CA ALA A 58 -12.27 -7.34 0.45
C ALA A 58 -11.13 -7.98 -0.36
N LEU A 59 -9.94 -7.38 -0.31
CA LEU A 59 -8.76 -7.89 -1.02
C LEU A 59 -8.30 -9.26 -0.48
N SER A 60 -8.31 -9.47 0.84
CA SER A 60 -7.95 -10.75 1.45
C SER A 60 -8.93 -11.86 1.07
N ASN A 61 -10.24 -11.56 1.02
CA ASN A 61 -11.24 -12.51 0.54
C ASN A 61 -10.98 -12.88 -0.92
N LEU A 62 -10.65 -11.89 -1.76
CA LEU A 62 -10.31 -12.13 -3.16
C LEU A 62 -9.08 -13.04 -3.32
N VAL A 63 -8.03 -12.77 -2.57
CA VAL A 63 -6.78 -13.54 -2.63
C VAL A 63 -7.00 -15.00 -2.24
N LYS A 64 -7.93 -15.28 -1.32
CA LYS A 64 -8.29 -16.65 -0.91
C LYS A 64 -9.10 -17.43 -1.96
N THR A 65 -9.69 -16.77 -2.95
CA THR A 65 -10.40 -17.46 -4.03
C THR A 65 -9.41 -18.12 -5.00
N GLU A 66 -9.78 -19.21 -5.68
CA GLU A 66 -8.92 -19.81 -6.73
C GLU A 66 -9.01 -19.06 -8.07
N ILE A 67 -9.82 -18.00 -8.14
CA ILE A 67 -10.05 -17.23 -9.35
C ILE A 67 -8.84 -16.33 -9.64
N ILE A 68 -8.18 -16.58 -10.76
CA ILE A 68 -7.03 -15.81 -11.25
C ILE A 68 -7.46 -14.85 -12.38
N SER A 69 -8.56 -15.14 -13.07
CA SER A 69 -9.10 -14.29 -14.14
C SER A 69 -10.30 -13.51 -13.67
N PHE A 70 -10.28 -12.20 -13.84
CA PHE A 70 -11.33 -11.30 -13.33
C PHE A 70 -11.69 -10.25 -14.35
N ARG A 71 -12.92 -9.75 -14.27
CA ARG A 71 -13.37 -8.63 -15.10
C ARG A 71 -12.62 -7.37 -14.67
N LYS A 72 -11.97 -6.70 -15.62
CA LYS A 72 -11.24 -5.46 -15.34
C LYS A 72 -12.16 -4.43 -14.68
N TYR A 73 -11.64 -3.76 -13.66
CA TYR A 73 -12.34 -2.70 -12.92
C TYR A 73 -13.62 -3.14 -12.20
N SER A 74 -13.75 -4.43 -11.89
CA SER A 74 -14.80 -4.94 -11.00
C SER A 74 -14.31 -5.04 -9.55
N LEU A 75 -15.21 -5.41 -8.65
CA LEU A 75 -14.87 -5.76 -7.25
C LEU A 75 -14.09 -7.08 -7.15
N GLU A 76 -14.07 -7.88 -8.22
CA GLU A 76 -13.26 -9.09 -8.37
C GLU A 76 -11.85 -8.77 -8.90
N ASP A 77 -11.58 -7.51 -9.24
CA ASP A 77 -10.26 -7.07 -9.69
C ASP A 77 -9.42 -6.58 -8.51
N PRO A 78 -8.30 -7.24 -8.16
CA PRO A 78 -7.42 -6.80 -7.08
C PRO A 78 -6.89 -5.38 -7.31
N THR A 79 -6.75 -4.94 -8.57
CA THR A 79 -6.27 -3.59 -8.88
C THR A 79 -7.20 -2.49 -8.36
N THR A 80 -8.51 -2.75 -8.31
CA THR A 80 -9.50 -1.84 -7.72
C THR A 80 -9.15 -1.55 -6.27
N TRP A 81 -8.91 -2.60 -5.48
CA TRP A 81 -8.59 -2.46 -4.05
C TRP A 81 -7.20 -1.87 -3.82
N LEU A 82 -6.22 -2.24 -4.65
CA LEU A 82 -4.86 -1.68 -4.59
C LEU A 82 -4.85 -0.17 -4.90
N ASP A 83 -5.58 0.29 -5.92
CA ASP A 83 -5.70 1.71 -6.23
C ASP A 83 -6.36 2.52 -5.10
N ARG A 84 -7.32 1.91 -4.39
CA ARG A 84 -7.96 2.50 -3.21
C ARG A 84 -7.00 2.61 -2.03
N ILE A 85 -6.24 1.55 -1.73
CA ILE A 85 -5.20 1.56 -0.69
C ILE A 85 -4.14 2.62 -1.02
N ALA A 86 -3.69 2.67 -2.28
CA ALA A 86 -2.76 3.69 -2.78
C ALA A 86 -3.29 5.11 -2.59
N ALA A 87 -4.58 5.35 -2.85
CA ALA A 87 -5.21 6.65 -2.65
C ALA A 87 -5.28 7.06 -1.18
N LEU A 88 -5.48 6.10 -0.26
CA LEU A 88 -5.52 6.35 1.18
C LEU A 88 -4.15 6.77 1.73
N PHE A 89 -3.06 6.14 1.28
CA PHE A 89 -1.71 6.48 1.75
C PHE A 89 -1.11 7.74 1.12
N ARG A 90 -1.50 8.08 -0.11
CA ARG A 90 -0.83 9.09 -0.96
C ARG A 90 -0.50 10.42 -0.27
N ASP A 91 -1.46 10.97 0.46
CA ASP A 91 -1.37 12.35 0.96
C ASP A 91 -1.04 12.38 2.48
N THR A 92 -0.41 11.33 3.02
CA THR A 92 -0.18 11.17 4.48
C THR A 92 1.24 11.52 4.96
N GLU A 93 2.16 11.76 4.04
CA GLU A 93 3.60 11.91 4.30
C GLU A 93 3.98 13.14 5.15
N ALA A 94 3.29 14.27 4.99
CA ALA A 94 3.66 15.57 5.58
C ALA A 94 3.50 15.66 7.11
N ARG A 95 3.29 14.53 7.82
CA ARG A 95 2.90 14.50 9.25
C ARG A 95 3.77 13.59 10.12
N ALA A 96 4.88 13.10 9.59
CA ALA A 96 5.95 12.58 10.43
C ALA A 96 6.60 13.77 11.18
N ASP A 97 6.11 14.06 12.39
CA ASP A 97 6.76 15.02 13.28
C ASP A 97 8.14 14.48 13.68
N ASN A 98 9.15 15.34 13.66
CA ASN A 98 10.55 15.02 13.96
C ASN A 98 10.68 14.31 15.33
N GLY A 99 10.73 12.96 15.31
CA GLY A 99 10.94 12.11 16.48
C GLY A 99 9.74 11.23 16.88
N CYS A 100 8.58 11.33 16.24
CA CYS A 100 7.43 10.45 16.48
C CYS A 100 7.24 9.42 15.36
N GLN A 101 6.75 8.23 15.70
CA GLN A 101 6.41 7.17 14.75
C GLN A 101 5.36 7.67 13.73
N HIS A 102 5.50 7.33 12.46
CA HIS A 102 4.54 7.75 11.42
C HIS A 102 3.11 7.26 11.75
N PRO A 103 2.08 8.11 11.67
CA PRO A 103 0.72 7.77 12.13
C PRO A 103 0.07 6.64 11.33
N CYS A 104 0.47 6.47 10.07
CA CYS A 104 -0.02 5.38 9.21
C CYS A 104 0.73 4.05 9.36
N LEU A 105 1.77 3.97 10.21
CA LEU A 105 2.51 2.72 10.40
C LEU A 105 1.63 1.55 10.87
N PRO A 106 0.72 1.70 11.85
CA PRO A 106 -0.19 0.60 12.21
C PRO A 106 -1.02 0.08 11.03
N ALA A 107 -1.47 0.98 10.15
CA ALA A 107 -2.24 0.58 8.97
C ALA A 107 -1.38 -0.15 7.92
N LEU A 108 -0.12 0.25 7.77
CA LEU A 108 0.83 -0.44 6.91
C LEU A 108 1.19 -1.84 7.42
N LEU A 109 1.41 -1.98 8.74
CA LEU A 109 1.67 -3.27 9.38
C LEU A 109 0.53 -4.26 9.16
N ASP A 110 -0.72 -3.80 9.29
CA ASP A 110 -1.90 -4.63 9.01
C ASP A 110 -2.04 -4.97 7.52
N ALA A 111 -1.68 -4.04 6.64
CA ALA A 111 -1.77 -4.23 5.19
C ALA A 111 -0.75 -5.22 4.64
N TRP A 112 0.46 -5.22 5.21
CA TRP A 112 1.62 -5.93 4.67
C TRP A 112 1.37 -7.43 4.40
N PRO A 113 0.80 -8.24 5.32
CA PRO A 113 0.54 -9.65 5.07
C PRO A 113 -0.38 -9.90 3.87
N VAL A 114 -1.36 -9.01 3.63
CA VAL A 114 -2.28 -9.13 2.50
C VAL A 114 -1.57 -8.72 1.21
N LEU A 115 -0.81 -7.62 1.22
CA LEU A 115 -0.03 -7.17 0.07
C LEU A 115 1.00 -8.22 -0.38
N LYS A 116 1.66 -8.88 0.57
CA LYS A 116 2.55 -10.01 0.30
C LYS A 116 1.80 -11.16 -0.37
N GLN A 117 0.63 -11.57 0.13
CA GLN A 117 -0.15 -12.63 -0.52
C GLN A 117 -0.60 -12.25 -1.95
N VAL A 118 -0.96 -10.98 -2.18
CA VAL A 118 -1.26 -10.48 -3.54
C VAL A 118 -0.02 -10.59 -4.43
N MET A 119 1.15 -10.19 -3.93
CA MET A 119 2.42 -10.29 -4.66
C MET A 119 2.67 -11.71 -5.13
N HIS A 120 2.60 -12.68 -4.22
CA HIS A 120 2.82 -14.10 -4.53
C HIS A 120 1.78 -14.66 -5.50
N LYS A 121 0.49 -14.40 -5.28
CA LYS A 121 -0.58 -14.96 -6.08
C LYS A 121 -0.60 -14.43 -7.51
N TYR A 122 -0.34 -13.13 -7.68
CA TYR A 122 -0.45 -12.43 -8.95
C TYR A 122 0.90 -12.04 -9.54
N GLN A 123 1.99 -12.69 -9.11
CA GLN A 123 3.37 -12.36 -9.50
C GLN A 123 3.63 -12.36 -11.00
N SER A 124 2.82 -13.03 -11.81
CA SER A 124 2.96 -13.04 -13.28
C SER A 124 2.12 -11.95 -13.98
N ASP A 125 1.17 -11.32 -13.30
CA ASP A 125 0.31 -10.27 -13.85
C ASP A 125 0.95 -8.89 -13.65
N SER A 126 1.55 -8.36 -14.71
CA SER A 126 2.20 -7.04 -14.71
C SER A 126 1.29 -5.90 -14.27
N ARG A 127 -0.02 -5.96 -14.56
CA ARG A 127 -0.96 -4.90 -14.18
C ARG A 127 -1.23 -4.91 -12.68
N VAL A 128 -1.37 -6.09 -12.08
CA VAL A 128 -1.54 -6.21 -10.63
C VAL A 128 -0.26 -5.80 -9.92
N MET A 129 0.89 -6.24 -10.41
CA MET A 129 2.21 -5.89 -9.86
C MET A 129 2.48 -4.38 -9.91
N GLU A 130 2.17 -3.69 -11.01
CA GLU A 130 2.28 -2.23 -11.12
C GLU A 130 1.45 -1.51 -10.04
N ARG A 131 0.22 -1.98 -9.80
CA ARG A 131 -0.72 -1.36 -8.85
C ARG A 131 -0.32 -1.66 -7.41
N LEU A 132 0.20 -2.85 -7.17
CA LEU A 132 0.78 -3.25 -5.88
C LEU A 132 2.01 -2.39 -5.57
N SER A 133 2.95 -2.26 -6.50
CA SER A 133 4.13 -1.40 -6.35
C SER A 133 3.73 0.05 -6.09
N ARG A 134 2.70 0.55 -6.76
CA ARG A 134 2.15 1.89 -6.51
C ARG A 134 1.54 2.05 -5.12
N ALA A 135 0.85 1.04 -4.60
CA ALA A 135 0.30 1.07 -3.24
C ALA A 135 1.41 1.06 -2.18
N ILE A 136 2.43 0.21 -2.35
CA ILE A 136 3.61 0.15 -1.46
C ILE A 136 4.38 1.47 -1.49
N ARG A 137 4.59 2.03 -2.70
CA ARG A 137 5.21 3.35 -2.87
C ARG A 137 4.52 4.37 -1.99
N PHE A 138 3.20 4.57 -2.09
CA PHE A 138 2.56 5.62 -1.28
C PHE A 138 2.62 5.35 0.23
N GLY A 139 2.87 4.11 0.66
CA GLY A 139 3.13 3.75 2.05
C GLY A 139 4.58 3.96 2.53
N TYR A 140 5.53 4.41 1.70
CA TYR A 140 6.95 4.44 2.08
C TYR A 140 7.26 5.30 3.30
N GLY A 141 6.50 6.38 3.53
CA GLY A 141 6.71 7.26 4.70
C GLY A 141 6.58 6.49 6.02
N ALA A 142 5.69 5.49 6.06
CA ALA A 142 5.57 4.58 7.19
C ALA A 142 6.66 3.48 7.20
N LEU A 143 7.22 3.11 6.05
CA LEU A 143 8.30 2.10 5.95
C LEU A 143 9.60 2.53 6.66
N ARG A 144 9.88 3.85 6.76
CA ARG A 144 11.04 4.38 7.54
C ARG A 144 11.11 3.82 8.96
N HIS A 145 9.96 3.57 9.57
CA HIS A 145 9.84 3.08 10.94
C HIS A 145 9.50 1.58 11.01
N ALA A 146 9.57 0.87 9.88
CA ALA A 146 9.16 -0.52 9.73
C ALA A 146 10.28 -1.38 9.12
N ALA A 147 11.48 -1.32 9.68
CA ALA A 147 12.65 -2.06 9.19
C ALA A 147 12.38 -3.56 8.89
N PRO A 148 11.62 -4.31 9.72
CA PRO A 148 11.29 -5.70 9.40
C PRO A 148 10.45 -5.87 8.12
N ILE A 149 9.52 -4.94 7.86
CA ILE A 149 8.74 -4.96 6.61
C ILE A 149 9.65 -4.67 5.41
N LEU A 150 10.58 -3.71 5.56
CA LEU A 150 11.50 -3.38 4.47
C LEU A 150 12.42 -4.55 4.12
N GLU A 151 12.93 -5.27 5.12
CA GLU A 151 13.72 -6.50 4.92
C GLU A 151 12.92 -7.55 4.14
N GLU A 152 11.70 -7.84 4.60
CA GLU A 152 10.84 -8.82 3.94
C GLU A 152 10.47 -8.37 2.53
N LEU A 153 10.10 -7.10 2.34
CA LEU A 153 9.79 -6.53 1.04
C LEU A 153 10.97 -6.63 0.07
N ALA A 154 12.18 -6.34 0.52
CA ALA A 154 13.38 -6.47 -0.30
C ALA A 154 13.58 -7.93 -0.77
N HIS A 155 13.40 -8.89 0.13
CA HIS A 155 13.49 -10.31 -0.19
C HIS A 155 12.43 -10.74 -1.21
N GLU A 156 11.17 -10.37 -0.99
CA GLU A 156 10.06 -10.72 -1.89
C GLU A 156 10.22 -10.07 -3.28
N MET A 157 10.63 -8.80 -3.34
CA MET A 157 10.90 -8.11 -4.61
C MET A 157 11.99 -8.80 -5.42
N ALA A 158 13.09 -9.22 -4.77
CA ALA A 158 14.18 -9.93 -5.43
C ALA A 158 13.71 -11.29 -5.98
N ALA A 159 13.00 -12.07 -5.17
CA ALA A 159 12.49 -13.38 -5.57
C ALA A 159 11.51 -13.28 -6.76
N VAL A 160 10.57 -12.34 -6.70
CA VAL A 160 9.61 -12.13 -7.80
C VAL A 160 10.32 -11.59 -9.04
N TYR A 161 11.27 -10.67 -8.92
CA TYR A 161 11.97 -10.12 -10.07
C TYR A 161 12.82 -11.17 -10.81
N ALA A 162 13.43 -12.09 -10.07
CA ALA A 162 14.18 -13.22 -10.63
C ALA A 162 13.28 -14.16 -11.45
N ALA A 163 12.03 -14.38 -11.01
CA ALA A 163 11.05 -15.19 -11.75
C ALA A 163 10.34 -14.40 -12.88
N HIS A 164 10.09 -13.12 -12.64
CA HIS A 164 9.29 -12.23 -13.47
C HIS A 164 9.88 -10.82 -13.46
N SER A 165 10.57 -10.44 -14.53
CA SER A 165 11.31 -9.17 -14.64
C SER A 165 10.41 -7.95 -14.85
N HIS A 166 9.53 -7.65 -13.89
CA HIS A 166 8.66 -6.48 -13.92
C HIS A 166 9.46 -5.21 -13.67
N SER A 167 9.44 -4.27 -14.61
CA SER A 167 10.11 -2.97 -14.46
C SER A 167 9.58 -2.15 -13.28
N CYS A 168 8.33 -2.37 -12.86
CA CYS A 168 7.72 -1.71 -11.71
C CYS A 168 8.44 -2.01 -10.40
N LEU A 169 9.11 -3.17 -10.29
CA LEU A 169 9.90 -3.54 -9.11
C LEU A 169 11.22 -2.77 -9.06
N LEU A 170 11.89 -2.58 -10.20
CA LEU A 170 13.08 -1.73 -10.29
C LEU A 170 12.74 -0.27 -9.94
N TYR A 171 11.61 0.22 -10.43
CA TYR A 171 11.14 1.57 -10.11
C TYR A 171 10.78 1.73 -8.63
N LEU A 172 10.12 0.72 -8.03
CA LEU A 172 9.86 0.74 -6.60
C LEU A 172 11.17 0.74 -5.81
N ALA A 173 12.15 -0.08 -6.19
CA ALA A 173 13.45 -0.13 -5.54
C ALA A 173 14.16 1.23 -5.61
N SER A 174 14.13 1.93 -6.75
CA SER A 174 14.74 3.26 -6.87
C SER A 174 14.13 4.26 -5.89
N ILE A 175 12.79 4.25 -5.74
CA ILE A 175 12.10 5.12 -4.78
C ILE A 175 12.47 4.76 -3.34
N LEU A 176 12.50 3.47 -3.00
CA LEU A 176 12.86 3.05 -1.65
C LEU A 176 14.28 3.48 -1.30
N VAL A 177 15.21 3.42 -2.27
CA VAL A 177 16.57 3.93 -2.08
C VAL A 177 16.56 5.45 -1.91
N ASP A 178 15.95 6.20 -2.83
CA ASP A 178 15.91 7.67 -2.80
C ASP A 178 15.30 8.22 -1.51
N GLU A 179 14.30 7.53 -0.97
CA GLU A 179 13.62 7.94 0.25
C GLU A 179 14.35 7.45 1.50
N LEU A 180 14.74 6.19 1.55
CA LEU A 180 15.18 5.54 2.79
C LEU A 180 16.71 5.50 2.96
N TYR A 181 17.52 6.03 2.02
CA TYR A 181 18.99 5.95 2.12
C TYR A 181 19.57 6.63 3.36
N GLN A 182 18.90 7.67 3.88
CA GLN A 182 19.35 8.39 5.07
C GLN A 182 19.07 7.62 6.38
N GLU A 183 18.25 6.57 6.34
CA GLU A 183 17.89 5.77 7.51
C GLU A 183 18.90 4.63 7.69
N PRO A 184 19.82 4.69 8.68
CA PRO A 184 20.89 3.70 8.82
C PRO A 184 20.36 2.28 9.06
N ALA A 185 19.20 2.17 9.70
CA ALA A 185 18.52 0.90 9.94
C ALA A 185 18.00 0.23 8.64
N CYS A 186 17.82 1.01 7.57
CA CYS A 186 17.30 0.54 6.28
C CYS A 186 18.41 0.24 5.27
N THR A 187 19.60 0.87 5.41
CA THR A 187 20.68 0.85 4.41
C THR A 187 21.08 -0.56 3.99
N GLN A 188 21.27 -1.48 4.93
CA GLN A 188 21.69 -2.86 4.61
C GLN A 188 20.69 -3.59 3.70
N TYR A 189 19.38 -3.38 3.93
CA TYR A 189 18.32 -4.03 3.17
C TYR A 189 18.21 -3.44 1.76
N LEU A 190 18.40 -2.12 1.63
CA LEU A 190 18.42 -1.43 0.34
C LEU A 190 19.61 -1.89 -0.52
N ILE A 191 20.80 -2.06 0.09
CA ILE A 191 21.99 -2.59 -0.61
C ILE A 191 21.73 -4.01 -1.09
N GLY A 192 21.21 -4.90 -0.22
CA GLY A 192 20.90 -6.28 -0.58
C GLY A 192 19.85 -6.37 -1.70
N LEU A 193 18.84 -5.51 -1.67
CA LEU A 193 17.84 -5.39 -2.74
C LEU A 193 18.51 -5.02 -4.07
N LEU A 194 19.32 -3.96 -4.10
CA LEU A 194 20.00 -3.50 -5.32
C LEU A 194 20.91 -4.59 -5.89
N GLN A 195 21.70 -5.26 -5.05
CA GLN A 195 22.56 -6.36 -5.46
C GLN A 195 21.77 -7.52 -6.09
N SER A 196 20.60 -7.83 -5.54
CA SER A 196 19.75 -8.92 -6.03
C SER A 196 19.00 -8.58 -7.33
N LEU A 197 18.78 -7.28 -7.59
CA LEU A 197 18.10 -6.80 -8.80
C LEU A 197 19.06 -6.54 -9.97
N MET A 198 20.35 -6.39 -9.69
CA MET A 198 21.39 -6.25 -10.71
C MET A 198 21.76 -7.64 -11.26
N PRO A 199 21.86 -7.83 -12.57
CA PRO A 199 22.39 -9.08 -13.12
C PRO A 199 23.85 -9.26 -12.68
N GLU A 200 24.21 -10.48 -12.28
CA GLU A 200 25.62 -10.87 -12.14
C GLU A 200 26.29 -10.70 -13.53
N LEU A 201 27.27 -9.79 -13.60
CA LEU A 201 28.08 -9.53 -14.80
C LEU A 201 29.14 -10.62 -14.99
#